data_AF-A0A366KD67-F1
#
_entry.id   AF-A0A366KD67-F1
#
_cell.length_a   1.000
_cell.length_b   1.000
_cell.length_c   1.000
_cell.angle_alpha   90.00
_cell.angle_beta   90.00
_cell.angle_gamma   90.00
#
_symmetry.space_group_name_H-M   'P 1'
#
loop_
_entity.id
_entity.type
_entity.pdbx_description
1 polymer ?
#
loop_
_entity_poly.entity_id
_entity_poly.type
_entity_poly.pdbx_seq_one_letter_code
_entity_poly.pdbx_strand_id
1 'polypeptide(L)'
;MPTAQGKLHDFAAGGQDRGPWIPTDLSNNPRAGQWTSEKMSHGIVADYKRNIMTDGEGIRCSIYVSGCPFHCVECYNSSIWDFQAGHPYTRDLEDRIIADLGQSFIQGITYLGGEPLLNTGILLKLSKRIRQEFGHTKDIWCWTGYTWEELRRPGESPDKMELLGYIDILVDGRYIKTLHDNLLQFRGSSNQRILDVPRSLESGKPVIWAKLHDQERFIPEVYGKDRAAGEGDAS
;
A
#
# COMPACT_ATOMS: atom_id res chain seq x y z
N MET A 1 -11.73 23.66 9.68
CA MET A 1 -12.66 22.86 10.51
C MET A 1 -12.64 21.45 9.97
N PRO A 2 -12.20 20.42 10.72
CA PRO A 2 -12.00 19.09 10.16
C PRO A 2 -13.36 18.48 9.81
N THR A 3 -13.49 18.12 8.54
CA THR A 3 -14.64 17.46 7.93
C THR A 3 -14.93 16.12 8.61
N ALA A 4 -16.21 15.87 8.90
CA ALA A 4 -16.74 14.71 9.59
C ALA A 4 -16.10 13.39 9.14
N GLN A 5 -15.22 12.81 9.96
CA GLN A 5 -14.89 11.38 9.84
C GLN A 5 -16.17 10.60 10.09
N GLY A 6 -16.70 9.99 9.03
CA GLY A 6 -17.87 9.10 9.14
C GLY A 6 -17.61 8.00 10.17
N LYS A 7 -18.68 7.42 10.71
CA LYS A 7 -18.58 6.33 11.68
C LYS A 7 -17.74 5.19 11.09
N LEU A 8 -16.71 4.78 11.81
CA LEU A 8 -15.89 3.62 11.43
C LEU A 8 -16.58 2.33 11.88
N HIS A 9 -16.36 1.26 11.14
CA HIS A 9 -17.11 0.01 11.27
C HIS A 9 -16.21 -1.22 11.33
N ASP A 10 -16.46 -2.08 12.31
CA ASP A 10 -15.99 -3.47 12.29
C ASP A 10 -17.06 -4.39 11.72
N PHE A 11 -16.92 -4.72 10.44
CA PHE A 11 -17.80 -5.64 9.76
C PHE A 11 -17.49 -7.10 10.11
N ALA A 12 -16.29 -7.38 10.59
CA ALA A 12 -15.82 -8.73 10.94
C ALA A 12 -15.76 -8.96 12.46
N ALA A 13 -16.66 -8.31 13.21
CA ALA A 13 -16.81 -8.54 14.64
C ALA A 13 -16.99 -10.05 14.93
N GLY A 14 -16.11 -10.61 15.76
CA GLY A 14 -16.08 -12.05 16.07
C GLY A 14 -15.25 -12.92 15.12
N GLY A 15 -14.65 -12.34 14.06
CA GLY A 15 -13.69 -13.04 13.21
C GLY A 15 -12.35 -13.29 13.92
N GLN A 16 -11.75 -14.46 13.67
CA GLN A 16 -10.42 -14.84 14.15
C GLN A 16 -9.36 -14.53 13.09
N ASP A 17 -8.08 -14.59 13.47
CA ASP A 17 -6.92 -14.51 12.56
C ASP A 17 -6.95 -13.31 11.59
N ARG A 18 -7.10 -12.12 12.17
CA ARG A 18 -7.17 -10.85 11.41
C ARG A 18 -5.83 -10.11 11.37
N GLY A 19 -4.80 -10.75 11.91
CA GLY A 19 -3.47 -10.16 12.04
C GLY A 19 -3.33 -9.24 13.26
N PRO A 20 -2.13 -8.73 13.48
CA PRO A 20 -1.84 -7.91 14.65
C PRO A 20 -2.60 -6.58 14.57
N TRP A 21 -3.08 -6.09 15.71
CA TRP A 21 -3.76 -4.79 15.85
C TRP A 21 -5.13 -4.66 15.18
N ILE A 22 -5.71 -5.78 14.72
CA ILE A 22 -7.05 -5.82 14.13
C ILE A 22 -8.00 -6.64 15.04
N PRO A 23 -9.18 -6.11 15.42
CA PRO A 23 -9.75 -4.84 14.98
C PRO A 23 -9.09 -3.62 15.64
N THR A 24 -9.17 -2.49 14.95
CA THR A 24 -8.86 -1.16 15.47
C THR A 24 -10.10 -0.25 15.30
N ASP A 25 -10.33 0.66 16.23
CA ASP A 25 -11.36 1.70 16.13
C ASP A 25 -10.92 2.92 15.30
N LEU A 26 -9.68 2.92 14.79
CA LEU A 26 -9.11 3.99 13.97
C LEU A 26 -9.17 3.72 12.46
N SER A 27 -9.85 2.65 12.02
CA SER A 27 -10.19 2.41 10.61
C SER A 27 -11.35 1.42 10.46
N ASN A 28 -11.88 1.30 9.24
CA ASN A 28 -12.83 0.25 8.88
C ASN A 28 -12.15 -1.11 8.78
N ASN A 29 -12.97 -2.15 8.95
CA ASN A 29 -12.49 -3.48 9.25
C ASN A 29 -13.36 -4.53 8.52
N PRO A 30 -12.95 -5.00 7.32
CA PRO A 30 -13.80 -5.79 6.44
C PRO A 30 -13.84 -7.27 6.81
N ARG A 31 -14.97 -7.90 6.51
CA ARG A 31 -15.07 -9.37 6.40
C ARG A 31 -14.35 -9.85 5.15
N ALA A 32 -14.01 -11.14 5.14
CA ALA A 32 -13.46 -11.81 3.98
C ALA A 32 -14.38 -11.61 2.76
N GLY A 33 -13.82 -11.14 1.64
CA GLY A 33 -14.54 -10.96 0.38
C GLY A 33 -15.62 -9.87 0.40
N GLN A 34 -15.71 -9.06 1.46
CA GLN A 34 -16.67 -7.97 1.54
C GLN A 34 -16.42 -6.90 0.47
N TRP A 35 -15.15 -6.55 0.28
CA TRP A 35 -14.69 -5.58 -0.70
C TRP A 35 -13.94 -6.33 -1.80
N THR A 36 -14.32 -6.13 -3.05
CA THR A 36 -13.70 -6.76 -4.21
C THR A 36 -13.40 -5.70 -5.26
N SER A 37 -12.35 -5.91 -6.06
CA SER A 37 -12.02 -4.98 -7.13
C SER A 37 -13.15 -4.82 -8.13
N GLU A 38 -13.86 -5.91 -8.46
CA GLU A 38 -15.01 -5.89 -9.38
C GLU A 38 -16.13 -4.93 -8.93
N LYS A 39 -16.39 -4.85 -7.62
CA LYS A 39 -17.50 -4.05 -7.08
C LYS A 39 -17.12 -2.59 -6.84
N MET A 40 -15.85 -2.32 -6.62
CA MET A 40 -15.41 -1.02 -6.09
C MET A 40 -14.50 -0.26 -7.05
N SER A 41 -13.64 -0.93 -7.82
CA SER A 41 -12.73 -0.25 -8.72
C SER A 41 -13.45 0.34 -9.92
N HIS A 42 -13.05 1.55 -10.31
CA HIS A 42 -13.54 2.23 -11.50
C HIS A 42 -12.48 2.32 -12.62
N GLY A 43 -11.36 1.61 -12.50
CA GLY A 43 -10.26 1.73 -13.47
C GLY A 43 -9.57 3.10 -13.42
N ILE A 44 -9.61 3.77 -12.27
CA ILE A 44 -9.05 5.11 -12.05
C ILE A 44 -7.75 4.99 -11.25
N VAL A 45 -6.79 5.84 -11.63
CA VAL A 45 -5.57 6.07 -10.86
C VAL A 45 -5.51 7.54 -10.48
N ALA A 46 -5.12 7.81 -9.25
CA ALA A 46 -4.99 9.15 -8.71
C ALA A 46 -3.77 9.87 -9.27
N ASP A 47 -2.65 9.16 -9.36
CA ASP A 47 -1.38 9.75 -9.81
C ASP A 47 -0.37 8.67 -10.27
N TYR A 48 0.62 9.10 -11.04
CA TYR A 48 1.80 8.33 -11.39
C TYR A 48 3.05 9.19 -11.26
N LYS A 49 4.00 8.75 -10.42
CA LYS A 49 5.25 9.46 -10.14
C LYS A 49 6.46 8.63 -10.53
N ARG A 50 7.52 9.33 -10.90
CA ARG A 50 8.80 8.76 -11.34
C ARG A 50 9.91 9.20 -10.40
N ASN A 51 10.96 8.39 -10.33
CA ASN A 51 12.17 8.68 -9.58
C ASN A 51 11.91 8.95 -8.09
N ILE A 52 11.06 8.13 -7.46
CA ILE A 52 10.74 8.23 -6.03
C ILE A 52 11.66 7.32 -5.23
N MET A 53 12.17 7.80 -4.09
CA MET A 53 13.05 7.05 -3.19
C MET A 53 12.43 6.79 -1.80
N THR A 54 11.25 7.36 -1.54
CA THR A 54 10.53 7.22 -0.27
C THR A 54 9.58 6.03 -0.25
N ASP A 55 9.23 5.50 -1.42
CA ASP A 55 8.17 4.52 -1.61
C ASP A 55 8.73 3.08 -1.69
N GLY A 56 9.86 2.83 -1.03
CA GLY A 56 10.58 1.54 -1.02
C GLY A 56 12.06 1.68 -1.36
N GLU A 57 12.76 0.55 -1.42
CA GLU A 57 14.21 0.53 -1.70
C GLU A 57 14.52 0.97 -3.15
N GLY A 58 15.57 1.78 -3.31
CA GLY A 58 16.09 2.22 -4.61
C GLY A 58 15.31 3.38 -5.23
N ILE A 59 15.60 3.67 -6.50
CA ILE A 59 14.84 4.65 -7.29
C ILE A 59 13.67 3.93 -7.96
N ARG A 60 12.45 4.41 -7.73
CA ARG A 60 11.23 3.69 -8.08
C ARG A 60 10.28 4.52 -8.92
N CYS A 61 9.44 3.82 -9.66
CA CYS A 61 8.17 4.35 -10.14
C CYS A 61 7.10 4.11 -9.07
N SER A 62 6.15 5.02 -8.93
CA SER A 62 5.03 4.89 -7.98
C SER A 62 3.72 5.13 -8.69
N ILE A 63 2.79 4.18 -8.60
CA ILE A 63 1.43 4.33 -9.11
C ILE A 63 0.48 4.40 -7.91
N TYR A 64 -0.32 5.46 -7.87
CA TYR A 64 -1.31 5.70 -6.83
C TYR A 64 -2.68 5.36 -7.41
N VAL A 65 -3.27 4.24 -7.02
CA VAL A 65 -4.63 3.87 -7.43
C VAL A 65 -5.67 4.63 -6.59
N SER A 66 -6.91 4.69 -7.08
CA SER A 66 -7.98 5.45 -6.41
C SER A 66 -8.91 4.54 -5.63
N GLY A 67 -9.41 5.05 -4.51
CA GLY A 67 -10.43 4.41 -3.69
C GLY A 67 -9.89 3.61 -2.52
N CYS A 68 -10.28 3.97 -1.29
CA CYS A 68 -9.91 3.25 -0.07
C CYS A 68 -11.08 3.22 0.91
N PRO A 69 -11.70 2.06 1.18
CA PRO A 69 -12.74 1.96 2.18
C PRO A 69 -12.22 1.82 3.61
N PHE A 70 -10.90 1.76 3.84
CA PHE A 70 -10.35 1.67 5.20
C PHE A 70 -10.57 2.94 6.01
N HIS A 71 -10.56 4.13 5.37
CA HIS A 71 -10.78 5.42 6.04
C HIS A 71 -9.95 5.59 7.33
N CYS A 72 -8.67 5.23 7.31
CA CYS A 72 -7.80 5.35 8.47
C CYS A 72 -7.82 6.78 9.01
N VAL A 73 -7.97 6.96 10.32
CA VAL A 73 -7.93 8.28 10.96
C VAL A 73 -6.59 8.95 10.64
N GLU A 74 -6.65 10.18 10.13
CA GLU A 74 -5.48 10.95 9.66
C GLU A 74 -4.67 10.23 8.57
N CYS A 75 -5.36 9.56 7.66
CA CYS A 75 -4.73 9.01 6.46
C CYS A 75 -4.09 10.12 5.61
N TYR A 76 -2.80 9.98 5.34
CA TYR A 76 -2.03 10.85 4.45
C TYR A 76 -2.66 10.99 3.05
N ASN A 77 -3.28 9.91 2.56
CA ASN A 77 -3.90 9.84 1.22
C ASN A 77 -5.43 9.90 1.29
N SER A 78 -6.00 10.65 2.25
CA SER A 78 -7.46 10.77 2.40
C SER A 78 -8.17 11.40 1.20
N SER A 79 -7.47 12.23 0.42
CA SER A 79 -7.99 12.84 -0.82
C SER A 79 -8.34 11.83 -1.92
N ILE A 80 -7.82 10.60 -1.84
CA ILE A 80 -8.03 9.54 -2.84
C ILE A 80 -8.80 8.35 -2.28
N TRP A 81 -9.57 8.55 -1.19
CA TRP A 81 -10.55 7.57 -0.70
C TRP A 81 -11.70 7.35 -1.67
N ASP A 82 -12.03 8.35 -2.49
CA ASP A 82 -13.01 8.23 -3.56
C ASP A 82 -12.40 7.43 -4.73
N PHE A 83 -13.12 6.39 -5.16
CA PHE A 83 -12.71 5.57 -6.31
C PHE A 83 -12.75 6.34 -7.65
N GLN A 84 -13.36 7.53 -7.68
CA GLN A 84 -13.38 8.41 -8.85
C GLN A 84 -12.33 9.53 -8.81
N ALA A 85 -11.53 9.63 -7.74
CA ALA A 85 -10.50 10.65 -7.61
C ALA A 85 -9.30 10.35 -8.53
N GLY A 86 -9.14 11.08 -9.63
CA GLY A 86 -8.00 10.93 -10.53
C GLY A 86 -8.39 10.89 -12.00
N HIS A 87 -7.71 10.03 -12.77
CA HIS A 87 -7.97 9.84 -14.19
C HIS A 87 -7.97 8.35 -14.58
N PRO A 88 -8.60 7.99 -15.71
CA PRO A 88 -8.61 6.62 -16.20
C PRO A 88 -7.21 6.03 -16.38
N TYR A 89 -7.08 4.75 -16.06
CA TYR A 89 -5.93 3.94 -16.41
C TYR A 89 -6.01 3.54 -17.89
N THR A 90 -5.12 4.09 -18.70
CA THR A 90 -5.10 3.88 -20.15
C THR A 90 -3.91 3.03 -20.59
N ARG A 91 -3.97 2.51 -21.81
CA ARG A 91 -2.83 1.83 -22.43
C ARG A 91 -1.61 2.76 -22.54
N ASP A 92 -1.82 4.03 -22.88
CA ASP A 92 -0.73 5.01 -22.97
C ASP A 92 -0.03 5.24 -21.62
N LEU A 93 -0.78 5.23 -20.51
CA LEU A 93 -0.17 5.30 -19.19
C LEU A 93 0.63 4.03 -18.87
N GLU A 94 0.07 2.85 -19.16
CA GLU A 94 0.77 1.58 -19.00
C GLU A 94 2.07 1.53 -19.82
N ASP A 95 2.03 1.96 -21.09
CA ASP A 95 3.20 2.03 -21.97
C ASP A 95 4.26 2.99 -21.42
N ARG A 96 3.85 4.15 -20.88
CA ARG A 96 4.76 5.09 -20.20
C ARG A 96 5.41 4.46 -18.97
N ILE A 97 4.64 3.82 -18.09
CA ILE A 97 5.15 3.14 -16.89
C ILE A 97 6.22 2.13 -17.28
N ILE A 98 5.96 1.30 -18.29
CA ILE A 98 6.88 0.28 -18.77
C ILE A 98 8.16 0.90 -19.34
N ALA A 99 8.04 1.94 -20.17
CA ALA A 99 9.20 2.65 -20.72
C ALA A 99 10.07 3.27 -19.61
N ASP A 100 9.43 3.88 -18.61
CA ASP A 100 10.13 4.47 -17.47
C ASP A 100 10.83 3.38 -16.62
N LEU A 101 10.18 2.23 -16.39
CA LEU A 101 10.79 1.07 -15.71
C LEU A 101 11.99 0.48 -16.46
N GLY A 102 12.02 0.60 -17.79
CA GLY A 102 13.13 0.13 -18.63
C GLY A 102 14.46 0.85 -18.37
N GLN A 103 14.44 2.00 -17.70
CA GLN A 103 15.66 2.72 -17.34
C GLN A 103 16.49 1.89 -16.33
N SER A 104 17.79 1.79 -16.58
CA SER A 104 18.69 0.90 -15.82
C SER A 104 18.82 1.25 -14.34
N PHE A 105 18.67 2.54 -13.99
CA PHE A 105 18.75 3.03 -12.63
C PHE A 105 17.43 2.90 -11.83
N ILE A 106 16.33 2.53 -12.50
CA ILE A 106 15.05 2.29 -11.83
C ILE A 106 15.05 0.86 -11.29
N GLN A 107 14.91 0.70 -9.98
CA GLN A 107 14.89 -0.61 -9.34
C GLN A 107 13.55 -1.33 -9.58
N GLY A 108 12.43 -0.61 -9.56
CA GLY A 108 11.12 -1.24 -9.70
C GLY A 108 9.96 -0.27 -9.54
N ILE A 109 8.78 -0.82 -9.25
CA ILE A 109 7.54 -0.07 -9.06
C ILE A 109 6.96 -0.29 -7.67
N THR A 110 6.26 0.70 -7.17
CA THR A 110 5.46 0.60 -5.95
C THR A 110 3.99 0.87 -6.26
N TYR A 111 3.14 -0.04 -5.81
CA TYR A 111 1.68 0.09 -5.82
C TYR A 111 1.22 0.74 -4.51
N LEU A 112 0.61 1.91 -4.65
CA LEU A 112 0.20 2.79 -3.56
C LEU A 112 -1.20 3.31 -3.83
N GLY A 113 -1.67 4.16 -2.92
CA GLY A 113 -2.87 4.96 -3.09
C GLY A 113 -4.13 4.14 -2.91
N GLY A 114 -5.20 4.83 -2.49
CA GLY A 114 -6.45 4.19 -2.13
C GLY A 114 -6.21 2.90 -1.32
N GLU A 115 -6.62 1.78 -1.93
CA GLU A 115 -6.23 0.43 -1.57
C GLU A 115 -5.85 -0.35 -2.85
N PRO A 116 -4.56 -0.71 -3.06
CA PRO A 116 -4.11 -1.48 -4.22
C PRO A 116 -4.82 -2.82 -4.41
N LEU A 117 -5.12 -3.54 -3.33
CA LEU A 117 -5.79 -4.84 -3.42
C LEU A 117 -7.29 -4.73 -3.70
N LEU A 118 -7.81 -3.53 -3.90
CA LEU A 118 -9.14 -3.27 -4.48
C LEU A 118 -9.08 -2.70 -5.89
N ASN A 119 -7.89 -2.65 -6.50
CA ASN A 119 -7.66 -2.21 -7.88
C ASN A 119 -6.91 -3.30 -8.69
N THR A 120 -7.19 -4.57 -8.39
CA THR A 120 -6.54 -5.75 -9.03
C THR A 120 -6.79 -5.77 -10.54
N GLY A 121 -7.92 -5.25 -11.03
CA GLY A 121 -8.19 -5.14 -12.47
C GLY A 121 -7.14 -4.31 -13.23
N ILE A 122 -6.59 -3.28 -12.61
CA ILE A 122 -5.47 -2.48 -13.14
C ILE A 122 -4.15 -3.21 -12.89
N LEU A 123 -3.90 -3.54 -11.62
CA LEU A 123 -2.58 -3.94 -11.16
C LEU A 123 -2.17 -5.35 -11.60
N LEU A 124 -3.10 -6.27 -11.81
CA LEU A 124 -2.79 -7.58 -12.40
C LEU A 124 -2.31 -7.45 -13.85
N LYS A 125 -2.95 -6.57 -14.63
CA LYS A 125 -2.56 -6.32 -16.02
C LYS A 125 -1.14 -5.73 -16.07
N LEU A 126 -0.87 -4.73 -15.23
CA LEU A 126 0.45 -4.10 -15.13
C LEU A 126 1.52 -5.09 -14.63
N SER A 127 1.25 -5.82 -13.54
CA SER A 127 2.18 -6.81 -12.99
C SER A 127 2.55 -7.89 -14.00
N LYS A 128 1.57 -8.44 -14.71
CA LYS A 128 1.80 -9.45 -15.76
C LYS A 128 2.73 -8.91 -16.84
N ARG A 129 2.49 -7.67 -17.27
CA ARG A 129 3.33 -7.01 -18.28
C ARG A 129 4.74 -6.73 -17.77
N ILE A 130 4.91 -6.26 -16.54
CA ILE A 130 6.22 -6.08 -15.91
C ILE A 130 6.99 -7.40 -15.88
N ARG A 131 6.35 -8.50 -15.46
CA ARG A 131 6.99 -9.82 -15.47
C ARG A 131 7.33 -10.30 -16.88
N GLN A 132 6.48 -10.02 -17.86
CA GLN A 132 6.74 -10.37 -19.26
C GLN A 132 7.96 -9.63 -19.83
N GLU A 133 8.11 -8.34 -19.53
CA GLU A 133 9.16 -7.51 -20.13
C GLU A 133 10.48 -7.55 -19.35
N PHE A 134 10.42 -7.71 -18.02
CA PHE A 134 11.58 -7.58 -17.14
C PHE A 134 11.83 -8.79 -16.25
N GLY A 135 10.96 -9.81 -16.26
CA GLY A 135 11.02 -10.92 -15.31
C GLY A 135 10.98 -10.40 -13.86
N HIS A 136 11.98 -10.82 -13.07
CA HIS A 136 12.17 -10.37 -11.69
C HIS A 136 13.29 -9.34 -11.52
N THR A 137 13.79 -8.76 -12.62
CA THR A 137 14.83 -7.70 -12.53
C THR A 137 14.28 -6.36 -12.03
N LYS A 138 12.96 -6.18 -12.08
CA LYS A 138 12.24 -5.04 -11.52
C LYS A 138 11.34 -5.54 -10.40
N ASP A 139 11.58 -5.09 -9.17
CA ASP A 139 10.78 -5.52 -8.02
C ASP A 139 9.44 -4.76 -7.94
N ILE A 140 8.43 -5.42 -7.40
CA ILE A 140 7.09 -4.87 -7.20
C ILE A 140 6.84 -4.79 -5.70
N TRP A 141 6.74 -3.55 -5.21
CA TRP A 141 6.32 -3.26 -3.84
C TRP A 141 4.83 -2.94 -3.81
N CYS A 142 4.15 -3.23 -2.71
CA CYS A 142 2.74 -2.90 -2.54
C CYS A 142 2.44 -2.49 -1.10
N TRP A 143 1.79 -1.35 -0.91
CA TRP A 143 1.18 -0.99 0.38
C TRP A 143 -0.27 -1.44 0.40
N THR A 144 -0.75 -1.91 1.55
CA THR A 144 -2.15 -2.28 1.71
C THR A 144 -2.61 -2.09 3.16
N GLY A 145 -3.87 -1.71 3.35
CA GLY A 145 -4.50 -1.70 4.66
C GLY A 145 -4.84 -3.11 5.18
N TYR A 146 -4.87 -4.11 4.31
CA TYR A 146 -5.07 -5.51 4.71
C TYR A 146 -3.84 -6.05 5.44
N THR A 147 -4.04 -6.94 6.40
CA THR A 147 -2.95 -7.76 6.94
C THR A 147 -2.75 -9.02 6.09
N TRP A 148 -1.57 -9.62 6.14
CA TRP A 148 -1.28 -10.94 5.56
C TRP A 148 -2.34 -11.96 5.95
N GLU A 149 -2.73 -11.99 7.22
CA GLU A 149 -3.74 -12.89 7.75
C GLU A 149 -5.12 -12.61 7.12
N GLU A 150 -5.53 -11.35 6.97
CA GLU A 150 -6.76 -11.00 6.26
C GLU A 150 -6.73 -11.38 4.77
N LEU A 151 -5.57 -11.33 4.11
CA LEU A 151 -5.43 -11.76 2.72
C LEU A 151 -5.50 -13.28 2.56
N ARG A 152 -5.00 -14.02 3.56
CA ARG A 152 -4.90 -15.48 3.54
C ARG A 152 -6.12 -16.20 4.10
N ARG A 153 -7.05 -15.48 4.75
CA ARG A 153 -8.22 -16.10 5.39
C ARG A 153 -9.20 -16.71 4.37
N PRO A 154 -9.95 -17.75 4.75
CA PRO A 154 -11.01 -18.30 3.90
C PRO A 154 -12.06 -17.26 3.50
N GLY A 155 -12.50 -17.31 2.25
CA GLY A 155 -13.55 -16.42 1.72
C GLY A 155 -13.04 -15.07 1.23
N GLU A 156 -11.73 -14.79 1.32
CA GLU A 156 -11.15 -13.60 0.70
C GLU A 156 -11.11 -13.75 -0.83
N SER A 157 -11.10 -12.62 -1.56
CA SER A 157 -11.27 -12.66 -3.01
C SER A 157 -10.00 -13.18 -3.74
N PRO A 158 -10.16 -14.05 -4.75
CA PRO A 158 -9.04 -14.75 -5.39
C PRO A 158 -8.12 -13.81 -6.18
N ASP A 159 -8.64 -12.68 -6.67
CA ASP A 159 -7.89 -11.65 -7.38
C ASP A 159 -6.83 -10.97 -6.49
N LYS A 160 -7.11 -10.79 -5.18
CA LYS A 160 -6.10 -10.29 -4.23
C LYS A 160 -4.96 -11.27 -4.08
N MET A 161 -5.29 -12.56 -3.97
CA MET A 161 -4.30 -13.63 -3.87
C MET A 161 -3.48 -13.78 -5.14
N GLU A 162 -4.10 -13.62 -6.30
CA GLU A 162 -3.39 -13.57 -7.59
C GLU A 162 -2.40 -12.40 -7.62
N LEU A 163 -2.84 -11.19 -7.25
CA LEU A 163 -1.98 -10.01 -7.25
C LEU A 163 -0.83 -10.14 -6.24
N LEU A 164 -1.10 -10.70 -5.06
CA LEU A 164 -0.09 -11.02 -4.05
C LEU A 164 1.01 -11.93 -4.63
N GLY A 165 0.67 -12.88 -5.50
CA GLY A 165 1.65 -13.74 -6.18
C GLY A 165 2.62 -13.01 -7.12
N TYR A 166 2.33 -11.77 -7.51
CA TYR A 166 3.24 -10.92 -8.31
C TYR A 166 4.06 -9.94 -7.46
N ILE A 167 3.69 -9.72 -6.19
CA ILE A 167 4.35 -8.75 -5.32
C ILE A 167 5.62 -9.39 -4.74
N ASP A 168 6.71 -8.63 -4.70
CA ASP A 168 7.96 -9.06 -4.06
C ASP A 168 7.98 -8.62 -2.59
N ILE A 169 7.60 -7.35 -2.33
CA ILE A 169 7.58 -6.76 -0.99
C ILE A 169 6.20 -6.19 -0.67
N LEU A 170 5.62 -6.60 0.46
CA LEU A 170 4.32 -6.11 0.94
C LEU A 170 4.51 -5.29 2.20
N VAL A 171 4.00 -4.05 2.21
CA VAL A 171 3.80 -3.31 3.45
C VAL A 171 2.35 -3.43 3.87
N ASP A 172 2.11 -4.22 4.91
CA ASP A 172 0.78 -4.66 5.30
C ASP A 172 0.27 -3.97 6.56
N GLY A 173 -1.06 -3.94 6.70
CA GLY A 173 -1.78 -3.34 7.82
C GLY A 173 -2.17 -1.87 7.62
N ARG A 174 -3.30 -1.49 8.24
CA ARG A 174 -3.76 -0.10 8.24
C ARG A 174 -2.75 0.82 8.94
N TYR A 175 -2.78 2.09 8.54
CA TYR A 175 -2.21 3.14 9.36
C TYR A 175 -3.00 3.30 10.66
N ILE A 176 -2.31 3.31 11.80
CA ILE A 176 -2.88 3.51 13.13
C ILE A 176 -2.23 4.75 13.73
N LYS A 177 -2.98 5.84 13.84
CA LYS A 177 -2.49 7.15 14.32
C LYS A 177 -1.71 7.07 15.64
N THR A 178 -2.22 6.31 16.61
CA THR A 178 -1.58 6.18 17.94
C THR A 178 -0.27 5.41 17.92
N LEU A 179 0.04 4.74 16.81
CA LEU A 179 1.27 4.00 16.56
C LEU A 179 2.15 4.71 15.52
N HIS A 180 1.82 5.94 15.15
CA HIS A 180 2.60 6.74 14.22
C HIS A 180 4.04 6.88 14.72
N ASP A 181 5.01 6.64 13.84
CA ASP A 181 6.42 6.88 14.15
C ASP A 181 7.20 7.26 12.88
N ASN A 182 7.79 8.44 12.95
CA ASN A 182 8.54 9.11 11.89
C ASN A 182 9.95 8.52 11.67
N LEU A 183 10.41 7.62 12.55
CA LEU A 183 11.70 6.94 12.48
C LEU A 183 11.62 5.60 11.73
N LEU A 184 10.42 5.15 11.39
CA LEU A 184 10.20 3.87 10.73
C LEU A 184 10.61 3.92 9.26
N GLN A 185 11.24 2.85 8.80
CA GLN A 185 11.56 2.69 7.40
C GLN A 185 10.27 2.48 6.59
N PHE A 186 10.04 3.36 5.62
CA PHE A 186 8.99 3.30 4.58
C PHE A 186 7.52 3.26 5.05
N ARG A 187 7.23 3.08 6.33
CA ARG A 187 5.86 2.93 6.86
C ARG A 187 5.53 4.00 7.90
N GLY A 188 4.24 4.29 8.04
CA GLY A 188 3.77 5.39 8.88
C GLY A 188 3.49 5.00 10.31
N SER A 189 3.23 3.72 10.59
CA SER A 189 2.91 3.26 11.96
C SER A 189 3.53 1.91 12.30
N SER A 190 3.87 1.72 13.57
CA SER A 190 4.69 0.58 14.04
C SER A 190 3.97 -0.78 13.99
N ASN A 191 2.65 -0.79 13.81
CA ASN A 191 1.89 -2.02 13.52
C ASN A 191 2.12 -2.56 12.11
N GLN A 192 2.50 -1.71 11.16
CA GLN A 192 2.69 -2.12 9.77
C GLN A 192 3.96 -2.96 9.65
N ARG A 193 3.93 -4.02 8.84
CA ARG A 193 5.09 -4.90 8.62
C ARG A 193 5.54 -4.79 7.18
N ILE A 194 6.85 -4.86 6.94
CA ILE A 194 7.41 -5.01 5.60
C ILE A 194 7.76 -6.48 5.42
N LEU A 195 7.06 -7.15 4.51
CA LEU A 195 7.11 -8.60 4.31
C LEU A 195 7.78 -8.94 2.98
N ASP A 196 8.62 -9.96 3.01
CA ASP A 196 9.12 -10.65 1.81
C ASP A 196 8.05 -11.64 1.35
N VAL A 197 7.34 -11.32 0.28
CA VAL A 197 6.17 -12.09 -0.16
C VAL A 197 6.54 -13.48 -0.66
N PRO A 198 7.56 -13.67 -1.54
CA PRO A 198 7.98 -15.00 -1.95
C PRO A 198 8.29 -15.94 -0.78
N ARG A 199 9.08 -15.47 0.21
CA ARG A 199 9.39 -16.27 1.40
C ARG A 199 8.18 -16.50 2.29
N SER A 200 7.29 -15.52 2.36
CA SER A 200 6.04 -15.65 3.13
C SER A 200 5.10 -16.68 2.51
N LEU A 201 5.01 -16.73 1.18
CA LEU A 201 4.22 -17.72 0.45
C LEU A 201 4.82 -19.13 0.60
N GLU A 202 6.14 -19.27 0.48
CA GLU A 202 6.84 -20.56 0.63
C GLU A 202 6.66 -21.15 2.03
N SER A 203 6.80 -20.31 3.07
CA SER A 203 6.69 -20.76 4.46
C SER A 203 5.26 -20.81 5.00
N GLY A 204 4.29 -20.25 4.27
CA GLY A 204 2.89 -20.13 4.67
C GLY A 204 2.62 -19.12 5.79
N LYS A 205 3.63 -18.36 6.25
CA LYS A 205 3.54 -17.39 7.35
C LYS A 205 4.26 -16.09 6.96
N PRO A 206 3.92 -14.94 7.55
CA PRO A 206 4.60 -13.68 7.22
C PRO A 206 6.09 -13.75 7.58
N VAL A 207 6.95 -13.43 6.62
CA VAL A 207 8.40 -13.34 6.77
C VAL A 207 8.81 -11.88 6.61
N ILE A 208 9.41 -11.31 7.66
CA ILE A 208 9.89 -9.92 7.65
C ILE A 208 11.00 -9.76 6.61
N TRP A 209 10.93 -8.67 5.85
CA TRP A 209 11.94 -8.30 4.86
C TRP A 209 13.31 -8.11 5.53
N ALA A 210 14.31 -8.83 5.02
CA ALA A 210 15.61 -8.95 5.68
C ALA A 210 16.42 -7.63 5.76
N LYS A 211 16.04 -6.60 4.98
CA LYS A 211 16.70 -5.28 4.99
C LYS A 211 15.95 -4.24 5.83
N LEU A 212 14.91 -4.65 6.56
CA LEU A 212 14.19 -3.76 7.46
C LEU A 212 15.15 -3.17 8.49
N HIS A 213 15.26 -1.85 8.50
CA HIS A 213 16.12 -1.11 9.42
C HIS A 213 15.48 0.22 9.79
N ASP A 214 14.83 0.24 10.96
CA ASP A 214 14.25 1.46 11.52
C ASP A 214 15.33 2.29 12.22
N GLN A 215 15.15 3.61 12.23
CA GLN A 215 16.01 4.50 13.00
C GLN A 215 15.65 4.42 14.48
N GLU A 216 16.64 4.39 15.37
CA GLU A 216 16.40 4.29 16.82
C GLU A 216 16.41 5.65 17.53
N ARG A 217 16.91 6.70 16.86
CA ARG A 217 17.08 8.02 17.46
C ARG A 217 16.83 9.14 16.45
N PHE A 218 15.97 10.07 16.83
CA PHE A 218 15.86 11.37 16.18
C PHE A 218 17.08 12.24 16.55
N ILE A 219 17.72 12.87 15.57
CA ILE A 219 18.86 13.77 15.76
C ILE A 219 18.42 15.20 15.38
N PRO A 220 17.88 15.98 16.33
CA PRO A 220 17.30 17.31 16.08
C PRO A 220 18.29 18.30 15.46
N GLU A 221 19.57 18.17 15.79
CA GLU A 221 20.62 19.10 15.35
C GLU A 221 20.87 19.03 13.84
N VAL A 222 20.51 17.90 13.21
CA VAL A 222 20.69 17.64 11.77
C VAL A 222 19.36 17.79 11.02
N TYR A 223 18.24 17.34 11.60
CA TYR A 223 16.95 17.23 10.89
C TYR A 223 15.83 18.10 11.46
N GLY A 224 16.06 18.83 12.56
CA GLY A 224 15.02 19.54 13.30
C GLY A 224 14.55 20.85 12.65
N LYS A 225 15.35 21.48 11.79
CA LYS A 225 14.98 22.76 11.16
C LYS A 225 13.94 22.62 10.05
N ASP A 226 13.98 21.52 9.29
CA ASP A 226 13.13 21.35 8.10
C ASP A 226 11.86 20.55 8.40
N ARG A 227 11.88 19.66 9.41
CA ARG A 227 10.74 18.80 9.75
C ARG A 227 9.58 19.55 10.41
N ALA A 228 9.88 20.53 11.27
CA ALA A 228 8.86 21.35 11.94
C ALA A 228 8.10 22.28 10.97
N ALA A 229 8.72 22.67 9.85
CA ALA A 229 8.11 23.54 8.84
C ALA A 229 7.16 22.78 7.90
N GLY A 230 7.44 21.51 7.58
CA GLY A 230 6.59 20.70 6.69
C GLY A 230 5.32 20.15 7.35
N GLU A 231 5.33 19.97 8.67
CA GLU A 231 4.20 19.39 9.42
C GLU A 231 3.19 20.46 9.91
N GLY A 232 3.56 21.74 9.91
CA GLY A 232 2.70 22.85 10.37
C GLY A 232 1.72 23.41 9.32
N ASP A 233 2.00 23.22 8.03
CA ASP A 233 1.24 23.84 6.93
C ASP A 233 0.31 22.88 6.18
N ALA A 234 0.25 21.60 6.60
CA ALA A 234 -0.65 20.59 6.04
C ALA A 234 -1.71 20.15 7.08
N SER A 235 -2.46 21.12 7.63
CA SER A 235 -3.60 20.92 8.54
C SER A 235 -4.89 21.53 8.00
#